data_AF-A0A7S4MCF2-F1
#
_entry.id   AF-A0A7S4MCF2-F1
#
_cell.length_a   1.000
_cell.length_b   1.000
_cell.length_c   1.000
_cell.angle_alpha   90.00
_cell.angle_beta   90.00
_cell.angle_gamma   90.00
#
_symmetry.space_group_name_H-M   'P 1'
#
loop_
_entity.id
_entity.type
_entity.pdbx_description
1 polymer ?
#
loop_
_entity_poly.entity_id
_entity_poly.type
_entity_poly.pdbx_seq_one_letter_code
_entity_poly.pdbx_strand_id
1 'polypeptide(L)'
;MWYQRNKQRLAAMRMNMGQSSDFVITAAEKSDMDQANRARWRRGQNTQPLARIREDIKAKSGQVKVDTTQDGKMDICSQSLSASHAKPIMVGLWIVEDTQKKNEAEAEKKASQHLNVIEGTTKALIRKMDMILRTADFAKEQEYEFHQKSLAMNRASHYGPMIRVVVLFITGFTFAHHIVNFFKTHHI
;
A
#
# COMPACT_ATOMS: atom_id res chain seq x y z
N MET A 1 -6.59 10.53 -41.90
CA MET A 1 -6.91 9.08 -41.87
C MET A 1 -7.27 8.52 -40.49
N TRP A 2 -6.83 9.11 -39.36
CA TRP A 2 -7.13 8.61 -38.00
C TRP A 2 -8.62 8.68 -37.60
N TYR A 3 -9.29 9.77 -37.97
CA TYR A 3 -10.71 10.00 -37.64
C TYR A 3 -11.66 8.95 -38.22
N GLN A 4 -11.42 8.50 -39.47
CA GLN A 4 -12.22 7.47 -40.13
C GLN A 4 -12.08 6.10 -39.44
N ARG A 5 -10.88 5.74 -38.97
CA ARG A 5 -10.65 4.48 -38.23
C ARG A 5 -11.34 4.49 -36.87
N ASN A 6 -11.34 5.63 -36.16
CA ASN A 6 -12.06 5.74 -34.89
C ASN A 6 -13.58 5.72 -35.05
N LYS A 7 -14.11 6.34 -36.11
CA LYS A 7 -15.54 6.30 -36.41
C LYS A 7 -16.02 4.87 -36.73
N GLN A 8 -15.23 4.10 -37.47
CA GLN A 8 -15.52 2.68 -37.73
C GLN A 8 -15.42 1.81 -36.46
N ARG A 9 -14.44 2.07 -35.57
CA ARG A 9 -14.34 1.36 -34.28
C ARG A 9 -15.54 1.65 -33.37
N LEU A 10 -16.01 2.90 -33.32
CA LEU A 10 -17.20 3.27 -32.53
C LEU A 10 -18.49 2.65 -33.10
N ALA A 11 -18.62 2.58 -34.43
CA ALA A 11 -19.76 1.91 -35.07
C ALA A 11 -19.76 0.40 -34.81
N ALA A 12 -18.59 -0.25 -34.88
CA ALA A 12 -18.43 -1.67 -34.57
C ALA A 12 -18.72 -1.98 -33.09
N MET A 13 -18.34 -1.09 -32.16
CA MET A 13 -18.71 -1.23 -30.74
C MET A 13 -20.22 -1.09 -30.49
N ARG A 14 -20.92 -0.24 -31.26
CA ARG A 14 -22.39 -0.09 -31.17
C ARG A 14 -23.15 -1.31 -31.70
N MET A 15 -22.68 -1.93 -32.77
CA MET A 15 -23.34 -3.10 -33.38
C MET A 15 -23.25 -4.36 -32.51
N ASN A 16 -22.20 -4.51 -31.69
CA ASN A 16 -22.04 -5.62 -30.74
C ASN A 16 -22.77 -5.41 -29.40
N MET A 17 -23.62 -4.39 -29.30
CA MET A 17 -24.28 -3.95 -28.07
C MET A 17 -25.75 -4.41 -27.95
N GLY A 18 -26.22 -5.24 -28.89
CA GLY A 18 -27.63 -5.61 -29.06
C GLY A 18 -28.03 -7.02 -28.60
N GLN A 19 -27.15 -7.82 -27.97
CA GLN A 19 -27.54 -9.15 -27.50
C GLN A 19 -27.43 -9.28 -25.98
N SER A 20 -28.61 -9.56 -25.39
CA SER A 20 -28.92 -9.99 -24.04
C SER A 20 -27.70 -10.40 -23.21
N SER A 21 -27.35 -9.58 -22.22
CA SER A 21 -26.45 -10.01 -21.16
C SER A 21 -27.32 -10.60 -20.05
N ASP A 22 -27.50 -11.92 -20.09
CA ASP A 22 -28.15 -12.67 -19.02
C ASP A 22 -27.23 -12.60 -17.79
N PHE A 23 -27.59 -11.71 -16.85
CA PHE A 23 -26.89 -11.52 -15.60
C PHE A 23 -27.72 -12.14 -14.49
N VAL A 24 -27.12 -13.05 -13.74
CA VAL A 24 -27.79 -13.76 -12.66
C VAL A 24 -27.19 -13.26 -11.35
N ILE A 25 -28.02 -12.60 -10.53
CA ILE A 25 -27.67 -12.36 -9.13
C ILE A 25 -28.31 -13.48 -8.33
N THR A 26 -27.48 -14.17 -7.54
CA THR A 26 -27.99 -15.07 -6.52
C THR A 26 -27.50 -14.63 -5.16
N ALA A 27 -28.44 -14.38 -4.27
CA ALA A 27 -28.13 -14.17 -2.87
C ALA A 27 -28.55 -15.41 -2.08
N ALA A 28 -27.68 -15.87 -1.18
CA ALA A 28 -27.95 -16.99 -0.30
C ALA A 28 -27.52 -16.65 1.13
N GLU A 29 -28.39 -16.99 2.08
CA GLU A 29 -28.09 -16.91 3.51
C GLU A 29 -27.18 -18.08 3.89
N LYS A 30 -26.01 -17.78 4.47
CA LYS A 30 -25.02 -18.80 4.81
C LYS A 30 -25.22 -19.24 6.25
N SER A 31 -25.80 -20.42 6.48
CA SER A 31 -25.78 -21.04 7.80
C SER A 31 -24.37 -21.57 8.11
N ASP A 32 -23.95 -21.42 9.36
CA ASP A 32 -22.61 -21.72 9.87
C ASP A 32 -22.15 -23.16 9.58
N MET A 33 -21.52 -23.37 8.42
CA MET A 33 -20.86 -24.64 8.07
C MET A 33 -19.49 -24.38 7.42
N ASP A 34 -18.64 -23.65 8.13
CA ASP A 34 -17.27 -23.33 7.73
C ASP A 34 -16.24 -24.29 8.36
N GLN A 35 -15.92 -25.38 7.64
CA GLN A 35 -14.54 -25.91 7.53
C GLN A 35 -14.38 -26.98 6.44
N ALA A 36 -15.45 -27.71 6.07
CA ALA A 36 -15.38 -28.81 5.10
C ALA A 36 -15.42 -28.38 3.61
N ASN A 37 -15.80 -27.14 3.28
CA ASN A 37 -16.13 -26.75 1.89
C ASN A 37 -15.01 -26.09 1.08
N ARG A 38 -13.85 -25.78 1.67
CA ARG A 38 -12.74 -25.16 0.90
C ARG A 38 -12.15 -26.10 -0.16
N ALA A 39 -12.27 -27.42 -0.01
CA ALA A 39 -11.86 -28.41 -1.00
C ALA A 39 -12.93 -28.75 -2.06
N ARG A 40 -14.16 -28.23 -1.93
CA ARG A 40 -15.33 -28.73 -2.68
C ARG A 40 -15.74 -27.87 -3.89
N TRP A 41 -15.16 -26.67 -4.06
CA TRP A 41 -15.46 -25.77 -5.18
C TRP A 41 -14.98 -26.24 -6.57
N ARG A 42 -14.35 -27.42 -6.69
CA ARG A 42 -13.98 -28.04 -7.99
C ARG A 42 -14.99 -29.05 -8.54
N ARG A 43 -15.99 -29.47 -7.76
CA ARG A 43 -16.99 -30.44 -8.23
C ARG A 43 -18.37 -29.83 -8.06
N GLY A 44 -18.97 -29.43 -9.19
CA GLY A 44 -20.34 -28.94 -9.27
C GLY A 44 -21.34 -29.98 -8.80
N GLN A 45 -21.54 -30.06 -7.49
CA GLN A 45 -22.60 -30.85 -6.88
C GLN A 45 -23.63 -29.91 -6.27
N ASN A 46 -24.86 -30.09 -6.77
CA ASN A 46 -26.11 -29.58 -6.23
C ASN A 46 -26.18 -29.79 -4.71
N THR A 47 -26.03 -28.72 -3.93
CA THR A 47 -26.59 -28.66 -2.58
C THR A 47 -28.00 -28.06 -2.66
N GLN A 48 -28.98 -28.83 -2.19
CA GLN A 48 -30.39 -28.43 -2.04
C GLN A 48 -30.56 -27.25 -1.07
N PRO A 49 -31.71 -26.53 -1.11
CA PRO A 49 -31.70 -25.08 -1.13
C PRO A 49 -31.82 -24.46 0.27
N LEU A 50 -30.80 -23.71 0.67
CA LEU A 50 -31.06 -22.46 1.40
C LEU A 50 -31.88 -21.57 0.45
N ALA A 51 -32.83 -20.78 0.97
CA ALA A 51 -33.75 -19.95 0.17
C ALA A 51 -32.96 -19.03 -0.79
N ARG A 52 -32.63 -19.55 -1.96
CA ARG A 52 -31.74 -18.92 -2.92
C ARG A 52 -32.63 -18.14 -3.87
N ILE A 53 -32.73 -16.84 -3.60
CA ILE A 53 -33.39 -15.93 -4.51
C ILE A 53 -32.47 -15.78 -5.72
N ARG A 54 -32.92 -16.29 -6.86
CA ARG A 54 -32.25 -16.17 -8.14
C ARG A 54 -33.06 -15.22 -9.00
N GLU A 55 -32.51 -14.05 -9.26
CA GLU A 55 -33.11 -13.08 -10.17
C GLU A 55 -32.20 -12.90 -11.39
N ASP A 56 -32.77 -13.21 -12.55
CA ASP A 56 -32.14 -12.99 -13.84
C ASP A 56 -32.44 -11.55 -14.28
N ILE A 57 -31.44 -10.69 -14.22
CA ILE A 57 -31.54 -9.30 -14.65
C ILE A 57 -31.31 -9.24 -16.16
N LYS A 58 -32.39 -9.02 -16.90
CA LYS A 58 -32.37 -8.89 -18.37
C LYS A 58 -31.84 -7.53 -18.87
N ALA A 59 -31.75 -6.54 -17.99
CA ALA A 59 -31.30 -5.18 -18.30
C ALA A 59 -29.88 -4.91 -17.76
N LYS A 60 -29.20 -3.87 -18.30
CA LYS A 60 -27.85 -3.48 -17.85
C LYS A 60 -27.78 -2.99 -16.39
N SER A 61 -28.93 -2.68 -15.81
CA SER A 61 -29.09 -2.26 -14.42
C SER A 61 -30.38 -2.88 -13.89
N GLY A 62 -30.35 -3.36 -12.66
CA GLY A 62 -31.51 -3.86 -11.94
C GLY A 62 -31.32 -3.66 -10.44
N GLN A 63 -32.43 -3.66 -9.72
CA GLN A 63 -32.43 -3.65 -8.26
C GLN A 63 -33.10 -4.94 -7.80
N VAL A 64 -32.43 -5.64 -6.89
CA VAL A 64 -32.97 -6.84 -6.24
C VAL A 64 -33.24 -6.46 -4.80
N LYS A 65 -34.50 -6.54 -4.38
CA LYS A 65 -34.89 -6.32 -2.98
C LYS A 65 -34.99 -7.66 -2.32
N VAL A 66 -34.17 -7.89 -1.30
CA VAL A 66 -34.24 -9.11 -0.50
C VAL A 66 -34.65 -8.72 0.90
N ASP A 67 -35.82 -9.20 1.32
CA ASP A 67 -36.27 -9.06 2.70
C ASP A 67 -35.62 -10.18 3.53
N THR A 68 -34.70 -9.80 4.40
CA THR A 68 -34.06 -10.73 5.34
C THR A 68 -34.82 -10.74 6.66
N THR A 69 -35.36 -11.90 7.04
CA THR A 69 -36.14 -12.08 8.28
C THR A 69 -35.24 -12.24 9.52
N GLN A 70 -33.95 -12.54 9.34
CA GLN A 70 -32.98 -12.75 10.43
C GLN A 70 -31.66 -12.02 10.15
N ASP A 71 -31.04 -11.52 11.21
CA ASP A 71 -29.69 -10.95 11.16
C ASP A 71 -28.68 -12.08 10.91
N GLY A 72 -28.14 -12.14 9.70
CA GLY A 72 -27.27 -13.23 9.27
C GLY A 72 -26.25 -12.81 8.20
N LYS A 73 -25.25 -13.66 7.95
CA LYS A 73 -24.30 -13.43 6.86
C LYS A 73 -24.94 -13.81 5.53
N MET A 74 -24.97 -12.87 4.59
CA MET A 74 -25.46 -13.08 3.25
C MET A 74 -24.30 -13.11 2.25
N ASP A 75 -24.27 -14.14 1.41
CA ASP A 75 -23.35 -14.20 0.27
C ASP A 75 -24.07 -13.72 -0.99
N ILE A 76 -23.56 -12.65 -1.60
CA ILE A 76 -24.05 -12.10 -2.86
C ILE A 76 -23.13 -12.56 -3.99
N CYS A 77 -23.65 -13.42 -4.86
CA CYS A 77 -22.93 -13.93 -6.03
C CYS A 77 -23.49 -13.30 -7.30
N SER A 78 -22.60 -12.81 -8.17
CA SER A 78 -22.95 -12.35 -9.51
C SER A 78 -22.30 -13.24 -10.57
N GLN A 79 -23.09 -13.66 -11.56
CA GLN A 79 -22.61 -14.43 -12.70
C GLN A 79 -23.08 -13.78 -13.99
N SER A 80 -22.15 -13.57 -14.93
CA SER A 80 -22.47 -13.11 -16.28
C SER A 80 -22.16 -14.22 -17.27
N LEU A 81 -23.16 -14.64 -18.06
CA LEU A 81 -22.97 -15.65 -19.11
C LEU A 81 -22.23 -15.10 -20.33
N SER A 82 -22.13 -13.77 -20.46
CA SER A 82 -21.50 -13.09 -21.58
C SER A 82 -20.04 -12.68 -21.34
N ALA A 83 -19.53 -12.91 -20.11
CA ALA A 83 -18.14 -12.64 -19.77
C ALA A 83 -17.21 -13.75 -20.26
N SER A 84 -16.07 -13.38 -20.85
CA SER A 84 -15.01 -14.31 -21.25
C SER A 84 -13.64 -13.72 -20.99
N HIS A 85 -12.57 -14.54 -21.06
CA HIS A 85 -11.19 -14.06 -20.90
C HIS A 85 -10.82 -12.97 -21.93
N ALA A 86 -11.38 -13.02 -23.15
CA ALA A 86 -11.15 -12.03 -24.19
C ALA A 86 -11.99 -10.75 -24.02
N LYS A 87 -13.06 -10.80 -23.22
CA LYS A 87 -14.00 -9.70 -23.00
C LYS A 87 -14.50 -9.71 -21.54
N PRO A 88 -13.72 -9.18 -20.59
CA PRO A 88 -14.16 -9.07 -19.20
C PRO A 88 -15.31 -8.05 -19.09
N ILE A 89 -16.24 -8.31 -18.18
CA ILE A 89 -17.37 -7.41 -17.88
C ILE A 89 -17.17 -6.83 -16.49
N MET A 90 -17.28 -5.51 -16.38
CA MET A 90 -17.26 -4.82 -15.09
C MET A 90 -18.65 -4.82 -14.47
N VAL A 91 -18.73 -5.18 -13.19
CA VAL A 91 -19.97 -5.21 -12.41
C VAL A 91 -19.84 -4.20 -11.27
N GLY A 92 -20.76 -3.23 -11.21
CA GLY A 92 -20.89 -2.31 -10.09
C GLY A 92 -22.00 -2.76 -9.17
N LEU A 93 -21.71 -2.98 -7.89
CA LEU A 93 -22.70 -3.36 -6.88
C LEU A 93 -22.88 -2.21 -5.89
N TRP A 94 -24.14 -1.82 -5.66
CA TRP A 94 -24.52 -0.83 -4.66
C TRP A 94 -25.48 -1.48 -3.69
N ILE A 95 -25.09 -1.54 -2.41
CA ILE A 95 -25.89 -2.13 -1.34
C ILE A 95 -26.45 -0.98 -0.52
N VAL A 96 -27.78 -0.89 -0.46
CA VAL A 96 -28.48 0.09 0.36
C VAL A 96 -29.32 -0.68 1.38
N GLU A 97 -28.98 -0.51 2.65
CA GLU A 97 -29.74 -1.06 3.76
C GLU A 97 -30.86 -0.08 4.11
N ASP A 98 -32.10 -0.40 3.77
CA ASP A 98 -33.26 0.42 4.12
C ASP A 98 -33.63 0.13 5.59
N THR A 99 -32.87 0.73 6.51
CA THR A 99 -33.18 0.71 7.94
C THR A 99 -34.36 1.64 8.20
N GLN A 100 -35.58 1.20 7.87
CA GLN A 100 -36.77 1.96 8.23
C GLN A 100 -36.86 2.11 9.75
N LYS A 101 -36.56 3.33 10.20
CA LYS A 101 -37.07 4.01 11.40
C LYS A 101 -37.34 3.08 12.59
N LYS A 102 -36.34 2.87 13.45
CA LYS A 102 -36.65 2.52 14.84
C LYS A 102 -35.72 3.02 15.94
N ASN A 103 -34.45 3.37 15.69
CA ASN A 103 -33.54 3.65 16.81
C ASN A 103 -32.70 4.93 16.65
N GLU A 104 -33.32 6.12 16.59
CA GLU A 104 -32.57 7.40 16.65
C GLU A 104 -31.70 7.49 17.91
N ALA A 105 -32.19 6.97 19.05
CA ALA A 105 -31.43 6.94 20.30
C ALA A 105 -30.23 5.97 20.31
N GLU A 106 -30.26 4.88 19.53
CA GLU A 106 -29.08 4.01 19.38
C GLU A 106 -28.12 4.54 18.33
N ALA A 107 -28.62 5.21 17.28
CA ALA A 107 -27.78 5.86 16.29
C ALA A 107 -26.96 6.99 16.94
N GLU A 108 -27.56 7.77 17.85
CA GLU A 108 -26.86 8.83 18.59
C GLU A 108 -25.81 8.27 19.58
N LYS A 109 -26.11 7.13 20.23
CA LYS A 109 -25.16 6.42 21.09
C LYS A 109 -24.00 5.80 20.29
N LYS A 110 -24.28 5.22 19.13
CA LYS A 110 -23.23 4.70 18.23
C LYS A 110 -22.38 5.84 17.66
N ALA A 111 -22.98 6.94 17.24
CA ALA A 111 -22.28 8.11 16.73
C ALA A 111 -21.34 8.71 17.79
N SER A 112 -21.82 8.89 19.03
CA SER A 112 -20.98 9.39 20.14
C SER A 112 -19.85 8.42 20.53
N GLN A 113 -20.09 7.11 20.47
CA GLN A 113 -19.03 6.11 20.64
C GLN A 113 -17.98 6.19 19.52
N HIS A 114 -18.38 6.33 18.26
CA HIS A 114 -17.46 6.51 17.15
C HIS A 114 -16.65 7.80 17.27
N LEU A 115 -17.26 8.90 17.73
CA LEU A 115 -16.56 10.15 17.98
C LEU A 115 -15.51 10.03 19.10
N ASN A 116 -15.82 9.32 20.20
CA ASN A 116 -14.84 9.04 21.25
C ASN A 116 -13.65 8.22 20.75
N VAL A 117 -13.89 7.23 19.88
CA VAL A 117 -12.81 6.46 19.25
C VAL A 117 -11.96 7.34 18.32
N ILE A 118 -12.58 8.22 17.55
CA ILE A 118 -11.88 9.17 16.68
C ILE A 118 -11.06 10.17 17.52
N GLU A 119 -11.59 10.64 18.64
CA GLU A 119 -10.88 11.53 19.55
C GLU A 119 -9.67 10.82 20.20
N GLY A 120 -9.84 9.56 20.62
CA GLY A 120 -8.75 8.75 21.15
C GLY A 120 -7.65 8.51 20.11
N THR A 121 -8.03 8.20 18.87
CA THR A 121 -7.08 7.96 17.77
C THR A 121 -6.36 9.23 17.33
N THR A 122 -7.05 10.37 17.24
CA THR A 122 -6.43 11.67 16.92
C THR A 122 -5.46 12.11 18.03
N LYS A 123 -5.83 11.97 19.31
CA LYS A 123 -4.91 12.23 20.44
C LYS A 123 -3.68 11.33 20.39
N ALA A 124 -3.84 10.04 20.06
CA ALA A 124 -2.72 9.12 19.90
C ALA A 124 -1.82 9.52 18.71
N LEU A 125 -2.41 9.99 17.61
CA LEU A 125 -1.68 10.45 16.43
C LEU A 125 -0.86 11.70 16.72
N ILE A 126 -1.44 12.68 17.41
CA ILE A 126 -0.74 13.91 17.83
C ILE A 126 0.48 13.57 18.69
N ARG A 127 0.31 12.68 19.68
CA ARG A 127 1.44 12.23 20.52
C ARG A 127 2.56 11.56 19.73
N LYS A 128 2.21 10.75 18.73
CA LYS A 128 3.20 10.13 17.84
C LYS A 128 3.92 11.17 16.98
N MET A 129 3.20 12.18 16.49
CA MET A 129 3.78 13.29 15.73
C MET A 129 4.80 14.07 16.56
N ASP A 130 4.46 14.43 17.80
CA ASP A 130 5.37 15.12 18.72
C ASP A 130 6.62 14.28 19.03
N MET A 131 6.46 12.96 19.18
CA MET A 131 7.57 12.04 19.38
C MET A 131 8.49 12.01 18.14
N ILE A 132 7.91 11.93 16.93
CA ILE A 132 8.67 11.93 15.67
C ILE A 132 9.45 13.25 15.52
N LEU A 133 8.80 14.38 15.78
CA LEU A 133 9.44 15.70 15.71
C LEU A 133 10.62 15.79 16.67
N ARG A 134 10.45 15.41 17.94
CA ARG A 134 11.55 15.37 18.91
C ARG A 134 12.70 14.46 18.49
N THR A 135 12.38 13.31 17.88
CA THR A 135 13.39 12.37 17.42
C THR A 135 14.16 12.92 16.21
N ALA A 136 13.46 13.62 15.31
CA ALA A 136 14.07 14.29 14.16
C ALA A 136 14.96 15.46 14.60
N ASP A 137 14.51 16.27 15.57
CA ASP A 137 15.31 17.36 16.13
C ASP A 137 16.59 16.84 16.80
N PHE A 138 16.48 15.74 17.58
CA PHE A 138 17.64 15.10 18.19
C PHE A 138 18.62 14.53 17.15
N ALA A 139 18.11 13.88 16.10
CA ALA A 139 18.95 13.37 15.01
C ALA A 139 19.67 14.51 14.28
N LYS A 140 18.98 15.63 14.03
CA LYS A 140 19.57 16.81 13.39
C LYS A 140 20.69 17.43 14.21
N GLU A 141 20.52 17.50 15.54
CA GLU A 141 21.55 18.04 16.42
C GLU A 141 22.80 17.14 16.47
N GLN A 142 22.61 15.82 16.47
CA GLN A 142 23.73 14.88 16.30
C GLN A 142 24.42 15.06 14.94
N GLU A 143 23.67 15.16 13.85
CA GLU A 143 24.26 15.36 12.52
C GLU A 143 25.07 16.64 12.44
N TYR A 144 24.60 17.73 13.06
CA TYR A 144 25.32 18.98 13.14
C TYR A 144 26.65 18.83 13.91
N GLU A 145 26.64 18.15 15.06
CA GLU A 145 27.85 17.89 15.85
C GLU A 145 28.83 16.99 15.09
N PHE A 146 28.34 15.95 14.42
CA PHE A 146 29.15 15.09 13.56
C PHE A 146 29.74 15.85 12.37
N HIS A 147 28.98 16.76 11.76
CA HIS A 147 29.47 17.57 10.65
C HIS A 147 30.61 18.50 11.07
N GLN A 148 30.46 19.15 12.23
CA GLN A 148 31.51 19.97 12.85
C GLN A 148 32.78 19.15 13.12
N LYS A 149 32.63 17.97 13.75
CA LYS A 149 33.76 17.06 14.03
C LYS A 149 34.39 16.54 12.74
N SER A 150 33.61 16.23 11.72
CA SER A 150 34.11 15.78 10.41
C SER A 150 34.91 16.88 9.71
N LEU A 151 34.45 18.13 9.73
CA LEU A 151 35.21 19.27 9.21
C LEU A 151 36.52 19.48 9.97
N ALA A 152 36.51 19.39 11.30
CA ALA A 152 37.71 19.48 12.13
C ALA A 152 38.68 18.32 11.86
N MET A 153 38.16 17.10 11.71
CA MET A 153 38.94 15.91 11.41
C MET A 153 39.52 15.95 9.99
N ASN A 154 38.77 16.48 9.02
CA ASN A 154 39.26 16.69 7.66
C ASN A 154 40.37 17.73 7.62
N ARG A 155 40.27 18.81 8.41
CA ARG A 155 41.40 19.76 8.57
C ARG A 155 42.59 19.10 9.26
N ALA A 156 42.37 18.25 10.26
CA ALA A 156 43.42 17.52 10.97
C ALA A 156 44.14 16.48 10.09
N SER A 157 43.41 15.84 9.16
CA SER A 157 43.95 14.79 8.28
C SER A 157 45.05 15.31 7.35
N HIS A 158 45.00 16.59 6.98
CA HIS A 158 46.04 17.24 6.18
C HIS A 158 47.40 17.36 6.90
N TYR A 159 47.42 17.44 8.24
CA TYR A 159 48.68 17.59 9.00
C TYR A 159 49.47 16.28 9.11
N GLY A 160 48.79 15.12 9.10
CA GLY A 160 49.42 13.80 9.16
C GLY A 160 50.52 13.59 8.10
N PRO A 161 50.21 13.70 6.79
CA PRO A 161 51.21 13.56 5.74
C PRO A 161 52.27 14.67 5.76
N MET A 162 51.91 15.91 6.13
CA MET A 162 52.89 17.00 6.27
C MET A 162 53.98 16.66 7.30
N ILE A 163 53.60 16.16 8.48
CA ILE A 163 54.57 15.77 9.52
C ILE A 163 55.49 14.65 9.02
N ARG A 164 54.95 13.67 8.29
CA ARG A 164 55.76 12.58 7.71
C ARG A 164 56.80 13.10 6.71
N VAL A 165 56.44 14.07 5.87
CA VAL A 165 57.37 14.70 4.92
C VAL A 165 58.47 15.48 5.65
N VAL A 166 58.12 16.22 6.71
CA VAL A 166 59.11 16.95 7.52
C VAL A 166 60.10 16.00 8.19
N VAL A 167 59.63 14.89 8.77
CA VAL A 167 60.50 13.88 9.38
C VAL A 167 61.44 13.26 8.35
N LEU A 168 60.95 12.96 7.14
CA LEU A 168 61.77 12.47 6.02
C LEU A 168 62.84 13.48 5.59
N PHE A 169 62.51 14.78 5.57
CA PHE A 169 63.47 15.83 5.27
C PHE A 169 64.60 15.91 6.30
N ILE A 170 64.26 15.88 7.59
CA ILE A 170 65.25 15.95 8.68
C ILE A 170 66.15 14.71 8.67
N THR A 171 65.58 13.52 8.54
CA THR A 171 66.36 12.28 8.44
C THR A 171 67.24 12.25 7.19
N GLY A 172 66.73 12.65 6.03
CA GLY A 172 67.51 12.78 4.80
C GLY A 172 68.70 13.73 4.95
N PHE A 173 68.49 14.90 5.57
CA PHE A 173 69.57 15.86 5.83
C PHE A 173 70.62 15.29 6.81
N THR A 174 70.16 14.58 7.83
CA THR A 174 71.04 13.95 8.83
C THR A 174 71.91 12.87 8.19
N PHE A 175 71.32 12.02 7.33
CA PHE A 175 72.08 11.00 6.58
C PHE A 175 73.08 11.63 5.62
N ALA A 176 72.69 12.64 4.85
CA ALA A 176 73.60 13.34 3.94
C ALA A 176 74.78 13.97 4.70
N HIS A 177 74.51 14.64 5.83
CA HIS A 177 75.54 15.23 6.67
C HIS A 177 76.48 14.16 7.25
N HIS A 178 75.95 13.04 7.74
CA HIS A 178 76.75 11.93 8.26
C HIS A 178 77.65 11.33 7.17
N ILE A 179 77.13 11.14 5.96
CA ILE A 179 77.90 10.61 4.81
C ILE A 179 79.03 11.57 4.43
N VAL A 180 78.76 12.87 4.30
CA VAL A 180 79.79 13.87 3.97
C VAL A 180 80.86 13.93 5.06
N ASN A 181 80.46 13.89 6.34
CA ASN A 181 81.41 13.92 7.44
C ASN A 181 82.26 12.63 7.50
N PHE A 182 81.66 11.49 7.17
CA PHE A 182 82.36 10.21 7.06
C PHE A 182 83.43 10.25 5.95
N PHE A 183 83.09 10.72 4.75
CA PHE A 183 84.06 10.88 3.65
C PHE A 183 85.14 11.92 3.95
N LYS A 184 84.84 12.99 4.68
CA LYS A 184 85.87 13.95 5.11
C LYS A 184 86.85 13.38 6.13
N THR A 185 86.37 12.53 7.04
CA THR A 185 87.18 11.99 8.14
C THR A 185 88.00 10.77 7.72
N HIS A 186 87.42 9.89 6.89
CA HIS A 186 88.11 8.77 6.25
C HIS A 186 88.58 9.16 4.85
N HIS A 187 89.54 10.08 4.80
CA HIS A 187 90.21 10.47 3.56
C HIS A 187 90.81 9.21 2.90
N ILE A 188 90.23 8.81 1.77
CA ILE A 188 90.88 7.97 0.74
C ILE A 188 91.44 8.94 -0.31
#